data_AF-S6HZU6-F1
#
_entry.id   AF-S6HZU6-F1
#
_cell.length_a   1.000
_cell.length_b   1.000
_cell.length_c   1.000
_cell.angle_alpha   90.00
_cell.angle_beta   90.00
_cell.angle_gamma   90.00
#
_symmetry.space_group_name_H-M   'P 1'
#
loop_
_entity.id
_entity.type
_entity.pdbx_description
1 polymer ?
#
loop_
_entity_poly.entity_id
_entity_poly.type
_entity_poly.pdbx_seq_one_letter_code
_entity_poly.pdbx_strand_id
1 'polypeptide(L)'
;MISYDIFDFLGNVGVLLVLVTYLALQMEKLSARSVTYSVANIVGAILIMLSLYFKFNLSAFVMEFAWFLISAYGLFKAWGRPSIKT
;
A
#
# COMPACT_ATOMS: atom_id res chain seq x y z
N MET A 1 14.58 26.28 2.18
CA MET A 1 14.67 25.35 1.04
C MET A 1 14.11 24.03 1.49
N ILE A 2 13.19 23.42 0.73
CA ILE A 2 12.74 22.04 1.03
C ILE A 2 13.89 21.12 0.63
N SER A 3 14.60 20.57 1.61
CA SER A 3 15.58 19.51 1.37
C SER A 3 14.81 18.21 1.11
N TYR A 4 14.92 17.72 -0.13
CA TYR A 4 14.26 16.51 -0.60
C TYR A 4 15.22 15.32 -0.47
N ASP A 5 14.85 14.35 0.37
CA ASP A 5 15.67 13.18 0.68
C ASP A 5 15.26 11.96 -0.17
N ILE A 6 16.13 10.95 -0.28
CA ILE A 6 15.79 9.65 -0.87
C ILE A 6 14.57 9.01 -0.18
N PHE A 7 14.39 9.26 1.12
CA PHE A 7 13.21 8.80 1.85
C PHE A 7 11.92 9.53 1.43
N ASP A 8 12.00 10.83 1.10
CA ASP A 8 10.86 11.58 0.54
C ASP A 8 10.51 11.04 -0.86
N PHE A 9 11.53 10.64 -1.65
CA PHE A 9 11.34 9.98 -2.95
C PHE A 9 10.66 8.62 -2.82
N LEU A 10 11.16 7.74 -1.96
CA LEU A 10 10.56 6.43 -1.70
C LEU A 10 9.12 6.58 -1.19
N GLY A 11 8.88 7.52 -0.28
CA GLY A 11 7.53 7.85 0.19
C GLY A 11 6.59 8.23 -0.95
N ASN A 12 7.03 9.11 -1.86
CA ASN A 12 6.23 9.51 -3.02
C ASN A 12 5.96 8.35 -4.00
N VAL A 13 6.92 7.44 -4.19
CA VAL A 13 6.69 6.20 -4.96
C VAL A 13 5.62 5.34 -4.28
N GLY A 14 5.66 5.23 -2.95
CA GLY A 14 4.63 4.55 -2.17
C GLY A 14 3.25 5.19 -2.34
N VAL A 15 3.16 6.52 -2.23
CA VAL A 15 1.92 7.29 -2.46
C VAL A 15 1.37 7.01 -3.86
N LEU A 16 2.20 7.10 -4.89
CA LEU A 16 1.78 6.83 -6.27
C LEU A 16 1.26 5.40 -6.43
N LEU A 17 1.93 4.42 -5.83
CA LEU A 17 1.53 3.02 -5.88
C LEU A 17 0.16 2.77 -5.24
N VAL A 18 -0.09 3.33 -4.04
CA VAL A 18 -1.39 3.21 -3.37
C VAL A 18 -2.49 3.89 -4.19
N LEU A 19 -2.23 5.10 -4.71
CA LEU A 19 -3.21 5.83 -5.53
C LEU A 19 -3.55 5.10 -6.83
N VAL A 20 -2.55 4.57 -7.54
CA VAL A 20 -2.78 3.79 -8.78
C VAL A 20 -3.51 2.49 -8.47
N THR A 21 -3.18 1.83 -7.36
CA THR A 21 -3.87 0.60 -6.91
C THR A 21 -5.33 0.87 -6.57
N TYR A 22 -5.60 1.96 -5.85
CA TYR A 22 -6.95 2.38 -5.50
C TYR A 22 -7.75 2.83 -6.74
N LEU A 23 -7.11 3.56 -7.66
CA LEU A 23 -7.72 3.91 -8.94
C LEU A 23 -8.08 2.66 -9.75
N ALA A 24 -7.17 1.69 -9.85
CA ALA A 24 -7.43 0.44 -10.55
C ALA A 24 -8.56 -0.38 -9.88
N LEU A 25 -8.66 -0.35 -8.56
CA LEU A 25 -9.80 -0.91 -7.82
C LEU A 25 -11.10 -0.19 -8.19
N GLN A 26 -11.10 1.14 -8.22
CA GLN A 26 -12.28 1.95 -8.53
C GLN A 26 -12.73 1.83 -9.99
N MET A 27 -11.79 1.59 -10.90
CA MET A 27 -12.04 1.26 -12.31
C MET A 27 -12.44 -0.21 -12.52
N GLU A 28 -12.60 -0.99 -11.45
CA GLU A 28 -12.91 -2.44 -11.48
C GLU A 28 -11.86 -3.29 -12.23
N LYS A 29 -10.67 -2.75 -12.47
CA LYS A 29 -9.52 -3.46 -13.07
C LYS A 29 -8.81 -4.36 -12.07
N LEU A 30 -8.90 -4.02 -10.79
CA LEU A 30 -8.47 -4.86 -9.67
C LEU A 30 -9.66 -5.17 -8.77
N SER A 31 -9.61 -6.34 -8.14
CA SER A 31 -10.53 -6.68 -7.06
C SER A 31 -9.82 -6.53 -5.71
N ALA A 32 -10.54 -6.06 -4.70
CA ALA A 32 -10.09 -6.09 -3.30
C ALA A 32 -9.81 -7.52 -2.79
N ARG A 33 -10.25 -8.55 -3.54
CA ARG A 33 -9.97 -9.96 -3.28
C ARG A 33 -8.67 -10.46 -3.91
N SER A 34 -8.04 -9.67 -4.79
CA SER A 34 -6.86 -10.08 -5.54
C SER A 34 -5.58 -9.97 -4.72
N VAL A 35 -4.66 -10.92 -4.93
CA VAL A 35 -3.32 -10.88 -4.32
C VAL A 35 -2.58 -9.62 -4.74
N THR A 36 -2.67 -9.22 -6.01
CA THR A 36 -2.03 -8.03 -6.55
C THR A 36 -2.44 -6.76 -5.82
N TYR A 37 -3.73 -6.57 -5.53
CA TYR A 37 -4.24 -5.44 -4.76
C TYR A 37 -3.62 -5.39 -3.35
N SER A 38 -3.65 -6.52 -2.64
CA SER A 38 -3.09 -6.60 -1.29
C SER A 38 -1.58 -6.38 -1.26
N VAL A 39 -0.83 -6.98 -2.19
CA VAL A 39 0.63 -6.81 -2.26
C VAL A 39 1.00 -5.36 -2.61
N ALA A 40 0.33 -4.75 -3.58
CA ALA A 40 0.62 -3.37 -3.98
C ALA A 40 0.38 -2.38 -2.84
N ASN A 41 -0.72 -2.54 -2.09
CA ASN A 41 -0.97 -1.69 -0.91
C ASN A 41 0.02 -1.95 0.24
N ILE A 42 0.45 -3.19 0.49
CA ILE A 42 1.49 -3.48 1.49
C ILE A 42 2.80 -2.78 1.12
N VAL A 43 3.24 -2.92 -0.13
CA VAL A 43 4.48 -2.29 -0.61
C VAL A 43 4.37 -0.77 -0.54
N GLY A 44 3.24 -0.20 -0.97
CA GLY A 44 2.99 1.23 -0.91
C GLY A 44 3.03 1.77 0.52
N ALA A 45 2.31 1.14 1.44
CA ALA A 45 2.28 1.52 2.86
C ALA A 45 3.67 1.42 3.51
N ILE A 46 4.46 0.39 3.22
CA ILE A 46 5.83 0.26 3.73
C ILE A 46 6.71 1.41 3.24
N LEU A 47 6.65 1.75 1.95
CA LEU A 47 7.44 2.85 1.38
C LEU A 47 7.08 4.21 2.02
N ILE A 48 5.80 4.45 2.28
CA ILE A 48 5.35 5.68 2.96
C ILE A 48 5.79 5.65 4.43
N MET A 49 5.65 4.52 5.14
CA MET A 49 6.14 4.41 6.52
C MET A 49 7.66 4.63 6.64
N LEU A 50 8.45 4.20 5.65
CA LEU A 50 9.89 4.47 5.60
C LEU A 50 10.20 5.96 5.46
N SER A 51 9.40 6.74 4.73
CA SER A 51 9.58 8.19 4.63
C SER A 51 9.30 8.90 5.96
N LEU A 52 8.35 8.36 6.74
CA LEU A 52 7.98 8.89 8.04
C LEU A 52 9.02 8.61 9.14
N TYR A 53 9.98 7.71 8.93
CA TYR A 53 10.98 7.42 9.96
C TYR A 53 11.86 8.64 10.31
N PHE A 54 12.19 9.46 9.30
CA PHE A 54 13.06 10.64 9.47
C PHE A 54 12.30 11.91 9.81
N LYS A 55 11.07 12.05 9.31
CA LYS A 55 10.17 13.18 9.57
C LYS A 55 8.83 12.65 10.06
N PHE A 56 8.79 12.22 11.32
CA PHE A 56 7.64 11.49 11.84
C PHE A 56 6.37 12.31 11.88
N ASN A 57 5.31 11.74 11.30
CA ASN A 57 3.94 12.22 11.40
C ASN A 57 3.07 11.08 11.91
N LEU A 58 2.55 11.22 13.13
CA LEU A 58 1.77 10.17 13.78
C LEU A 58 0.50 9.83 13.00
N SER A 59 -0.21 10.84 12.49
CA SER A 59 -1.46 10.63 11.76
C SER A 59 -1.23 9.89 10.45
N ALA A 60 -0.19 10.26 9.69
CA ALA A 60 0.19 9.56 8.48
C ALA A 60 0.64 8.13 8.78
N PHE A 61 1.44 7.93 9.84
CA PHE A 61 1.91 6.61 10.23
C PHE A 61 0.76 5.67 10.59
N VAL A 62 -0.21 6.14 11.39
CA VAL A 62 -1.39 5.34 11.78
C VAL A 62 -2.22 4.95 10.55
N MET A 63 -2.42 5.88 9.61
CA MET A 63 -3.14 5.60 8.37
C MET A 63 -2.44 4.52 7.54
N GLU A 64 -1.13 4.64 7.31
CA GLU A 64 -0.37 3.66 6.52
C GLU A 64 -0.27 2.31 7.21
N PHE A 65 -0.10 2.31 8.54
CA PHE A 65 -0.11 1.09 9.32
C PHE A 65 -1.46 0.37 9.23
N ALA A 66 -2.58 1.10 9.26
CA ALA A 66 -3.90 0.53 9.03
C ALA A 66 -4.02 -0.09 7.63
N TRP A 67 -3.56 0.61 6.58
CA TRP A 67 -3.53 0.08 5.22
C TRP A 67 -2.69 -1.19 5.09
N PHE A 68 -1.52 -1.22 5.73
CA PHE A 68 -0.68 -2.39 5.83
C PHE A 68 -1.42 -3.57 6.46
N LEU A 69 -2.06 -3.38 7.62
CA LEU A 69 -2.80 -4.44 8.32
C LEU A 69 -4.00 -4.96 7.52
N ILE A 70 -4.81 -4.06 6.95
CA ILE A 70 -5.97 -4.42 6.12
C ILE A 70 -5.51 -5.24 4.90
N SER A 71 -4.40 -4.85 4.29
CA SER A 71 -3.87 -5.52 3.11
C SER A 71 -3.20 -6.85 3.45
N ALA A 72 -2.51 -6.96 4.59
CA ALA A 72 -1.98 -8.21 5.11
C ALA A 72 -3.09 -9.24 5.39
N TYR A 73 -4.20 -8.79 5.98
CA TYR A 73 -5.39 -9.63 6.17
C TYR A 73 -5.98 -10.09 4.83
N GLY A 74 -6.09 -9.19 3.84
CA GLY A 74 -6.54 -9.53 2.49
C GLY A 74 -5.67 -10.60 1.82
N LEU A 75 -4.34 -10.48 1.95
CA LEU A 75 -3.38 -11.42 1.41
C LEU A 75 -3.48 -12.79 2.09
N PHE A 76 -3.56 -12.83 3.42
CA PHE A 76 -3.76 -14.07 4.18
C PHE A 76 -5.03 -14.81 3.73
N LYS A 77 -6.13 -14.08 3.56
CA LYS A 77 -7.39 -14.65 3.06
C LYS A 77 -7.29 -15.15 1.61
N ALA A 78 -6.45 -14.53 0.78
CA ALA A 78 -6.27 -14.93 -0.61
C ALA A 78 -5.52 -16.27 -0.73
N TRP A 79 -4.55 -16.54 0.14
CA TRP A 79 -3.83 -17.83 0.17
C TRP A 79 -4.70 -19.03 0.54
N GLY A 80 -5.74 -18.83 1.36
CA GLY A 80 -6.66 -19.90 1.75
C GLY A 80 -7.71 -20.26 0.69
N ARG A 81 -7.73 -19.60 -0.48
CA ARG A 81 -8.73 -19.85 -1.52
C ARG A 81 -8.24 -20.88 -2.53
N PRO A 82 -9.04 -21.92 -2.83
CA PRO A 82 -8.75 -22.77 -3.97
C PRO A 82 -8.74 -21.90 -5.23
N SER A 83 -7.68 -22.05 -6.05
CA SER A 83 -7.61 -21.45 -7.37
C SER A 83 -8.71 -22.05 -8.23
N ILE A 84 -9.88 -21.41 -8.27
CA ILE A 84 -10.89 -21.72 -9.26
C ILE A 84 -10.34 -21.15 -10.57
N LYS A 85 -9.72 -22.01 -11.37
CA LYS A 85 -9.42 -21.72 -12.77
C LYS A 85 -10.76 -21.49 -13.47
N THR A 86 -11.14 -20.24 -13.67
CA THR A 86 -12.09 -19.85 -14.73
C THR A 86 -11.34 -19.76 -16.05
#